data_AF-A0A257LFJ7-F1
#
_entry.id   AF-A0A257LFJ7-F1
#
_cell.length_a   1.000
_cell.length_b   1.000
_cell.length_c   1.000
_cell.angle_alpha   90.00
_cell.angle_beta   90.00
_cell.angle_gamma   90.00
#
_symmetry.space_group_name_H-M   'P 1'
#
loop_
_entity.id
_entity.type
_entity.pdbx_description
1 polymer ?
#
loop_
_entity_poly.entity_id
_entity_poly.type
_entity_poly.pdbx_seq_one_letter_code
_entity_poly.pdbx_strand_id
1 'polypeptide(L)' 'MSRLRFIWKMIFDGRGAPGAPSFRPEPKTWSDDALTGSCLGHSTVLLNFFGVHVLTDPVFSKRAGP' A
#
# COMPACT_ATOMS: atom_id res chain seq x y z
N MET A 1 19.67 21.85 -21.33
CA MET A 1 19.09 21.72 -19.97
C MET A 1 17.57 21.47 -20.00
N SER A 2 17.07 20.47 -20.73
CA SER A 2 15.61 20.26 -20.93
C SER A 2 15.09 18.93 -20.39
N ARG A 3 15.83 17.83 -20.58
CA ARG A 3 15.40 16.49 -20.15
C ARG A 3 15.35 16.29 -18.63
N LEU A 4 16.32 16.84 -17.89
CA LEU A 4 16.40 16.66 -16.44
C LEU A 4 15.19 17.27 -15.70
N ARG A 5 14.80 18.49 -16.10
CA ARG A 5 13.64 19.19 -15.54
C ARG A 5 12.33 18.51 -15.90
N PHE A 6 12.24 17.91 -17.08
CA PHE A 6 11.09 17.14 -17.52
C PHE A 6 10.93 15.85 -16.70
N ILE A 7 12.00 15.09 -16.51
CA ILE A 7 12.03 13.87 -15.68
C ILE A 7 11.66 14.20 -14.23
N TRP A 8 12.26 15.25 -13.65
CA TRP A 8 11.93 15.71 -12.30
C TRP A 8 10.45 16.07 -12.16
N LYS A 9 9.88 16.78 -13.13
CA LYS A 9 8.45 17.11 -13.13
C LYS A 9 7.61 15.83 -13.23
N MET A 10 7.95 14.89 -14.11
CA MET A 10 7.22 13.62 -14.23
C MET A 10 7.26 12.74 -12.96
N ILE A 11 8.35 12.83 -12.19
CA ILE A 11 8.53 12.03 -10.97
C ILE A 11 7.80 12.67 -9.77
N PHE A 12 7.82 14.01 -9.67
CA PHE A 12 7.40 14.75 -8.48
C PHE A 12 6.21 15.70 -8.71
N ASP A 13 5.50 15.63 -9.83
CA ASP A 13 4.31 16.48 -10.09
C ASP A 13 3.06 16.11 -9.29
N GLY A 14 3.15 15.14 -8.37
CA GLY A 14 2.05 14.75 -7.51
C GLY A 14 0.93 13.97 -8.20
N ARG A 15 1.10 13.64 -9.49
CA ARG A 15 0.18 12.73 -10.20
C ARG A 15 0.33 11.33 -9.60
N GLY A 16 -0.73 10.82 -8.98
CA GLY A 16 -0.78 9.45 -8.43
C GLY A 16 -0.98 9.33 -6.92
N ALA A 17 -1.30 10.41 -6.20
CA ALA A 17 -1.78 10.26 -4.82
C ALA A 17 -3.14 9.54 -4.84
N PRO A 18 -3.26 8.31 -4.29
CA PRO A 18 -4.54 7.64 -4.23
C PRO A 18 -5.49 8.45 -3.34
N GLY A 19 -6.77 8.47 -3.72
CA GLY A 19 -7.81 9.01 -2.83
C GLY A 19 -7.82 8.26 -1.50
N ALA A 20 -8.40 8.88 -0.48
CA ALA A 20 -8.60 8.20 0.79
C ALA A 20 -9.45 6.93 0.57
N PRO A 21 -9.05 5.77 1.13
CA PRO A 21 -9.84 4.56 1.00
C PRO A 21 -11.17 4.72 1.75
N SER A 22 -12.23 4.11 1.23
CA SER A 22 -13.56 4.11 1.86
C SER A 22 -13.60 3.29 3.15
N PHE A 23 -12.65 2.39 3.34
CA PHE A 23 -12.58 1.48 4.48
C PHE A 23 -11.16 1.38 5.00
N ARG A 24 -11.02 1.33 6.33
CA ARG A 24 -9.76 1.04 7.02
C ARG A 24 -9.93 -0.28 7.76
N PRO A 25 -9.08 -1.28 7.51
CA PRO A 25 -9.17 -2.53 8.25
C PRO A 25 -8.92 -2.30 9.73
N GLU A 26 -9.58 -3.10 10.57
CA GLU A 26 -9.36 -3.15 12.01
C GLU A 26 -8.85 -4.55 12.39
N PRO A 27 -7.55 -4.85 12.22
CA PRO A 27 -7.02 -6.21 12.40
C PRO A 27 -7.25 -6.79 13.80
N LYS A 28 -7.48 -5.93 14.79
CA LYS A 28 -7.76 -6.34 16.18
C LYS A 28 -9.13 -7.02 16.36
N THR A 29 -10.05 -6.86 15.41
CA THR A 29 -11.38 -7.49 15.44
C THR A 29 -11.44 -8.77 14.62
N TRP A 30 -10.35 -9.13 13.95
CA TRP A 30 -10.29 -10.33 13.14
C TRP A 30 -10.23 -11.58 14.01
N SER A 31 -10.93 -12.63 13.58
CA SER A 31 -10.88 -13.94 14.25
C SER A 31 -9.58 -14.66 13.91
N ASP A 32 -8.96 -15.24 14.94
CA ASP A 32 -7.78 -16.09 14.81
C ASP A 32 -8.13 -17.54 14.42
N ASP A 33 -9.42 -17.88 14.31
CA ASP A 33 -9.89 -19.20 13.88
C ASP A 33 -10.19 -19.25 12.36
N ALA A 34 -9.93 -18.16 11.66
CA ALA A 34 -10.15 -18.03 10.23
C ALA A 34 -9.01 -17.28 9.55
N LEU A 35 -8.78 -17.59 8.27
CA LEU A 35 -7.93 -16.75 7.43
C LEU A 35 -8.67 -15.45 7.15
N THR A 36 -8.15 -14.34 7.68
CA THR A 36 -8.69 -13.00 7.48
C THR A 36 -7.61 -12.08 6.93
N GLY A 37 -8.02 -10.98 6.30
CA GLY A 37 -7.06 -10.06 5.73
C GLY A 37 -7.68 -8.90 4.97
N SER A 38 -6.82 -7.97 4.55
CA SER A 38 -7.21 -6.80 3.78
C SER A 38 -6.08 -6.36 2.85
N CYS A 39 -6.44 -5.99 1.63
CA CYS A 39 -5.52 -5.36 0.68
C CYS A 39 -5.31 -3.90 1.05
N LEU A 40 -4.07 -3.52 1.39
CA LEU A 40 -3.71 -2.16 1.77
C LEU A 40 -3.36 -1.28 0.55
N GLY A 41 -3.17 -1.90 -0.62
CA GLY A 41 -2.84 -1.24 -1.89
C GLY A 41 -1.66 -1.92 -2.59
N HIS A 42 -1.53 -1.71 -3.90
CA HIS A 42 -0.54 -2.40 -4.72
C HIS A 42 -0.61 -3.93 -4.54
N SER A 43 0.48 -4.59 -4.14
CA SER A 43 0.54 -5.98 -3.70
C SER A 43 0.66 -6.14 -2.18
N THR A 44 0.55 -5.05 -1.41
CA THR A 44 0.62 -5.10 0.05
C THR A 44 -0.69 -5.62 0.64
N VAL A 45 -0.66 -6.87 1.11
CA VAL A 45 -1.78 -7.50 1.83
C VAL A 45 -1.38 -7.77 3.27
N LEU A 46 -2.23 -7.31 4.20
CA LEU A 46 -2.16 -7.70 5.61
C LEU A 46 -3.09 -8.88 5.85
N LEU A 47 -2.53 -9.97 6.35
CA LEU A 47 -3.23 -11.20 6.66
C LEU A 47 -3.14 -11.48 8.15
N ASN A 48 -4.20 -12.03 8.72
CA ASN A 48 -4.15 -12.84 9.92
C ASN A 48 -4.33 -14.31 9.49
N PHE A 49 -3.24 -15.06 9.58
CA PHE A 49 -3.16 -16.48 9.28
C PHE A 49 -3.23 -17.25 10.60
N PHE A 50 -4.44 -17.51 11.07
CA PHE A 50 -4.71 -18.25 12.31
C PHE A 50 -3.96 -17.71 13.55
N GLY A 51 -4.07 -16.41 13.82
CA GLY A 51 -3.38 -15.72 14.91
C GLY A 51 -1.98 -15.20 14.56
N VAL A 52 -1.45 -15.55 13.40
CA VAL A 52 -0.16 -15.03 12.92
C VAL A 52 -0.39 -13.90 11.92
N HIS A 53 0.06 -12.70 12.25
CA HIS A 53 -0.02 -11.56 11.35
C HIS A 53 1.10 -11.59 10.31
N VAL A 54 0.74 -11.61 9.03
CA VAL A 54 1.67 -11.61 7.90
C VAL A 54 1.44 -10.36 7.05
N LEU A 55 2.52 -9.64 6.74
CA LEU A 55 2.48 -8.51 5.82
C LEU A 55 3.28 -8.85 4.57
N THR A 56 2.61 -8.84 3.42
CA THR A 56 3.21 -9.12 2.11
C THR A 56 3.66 -7.85 1.43
N ASP A 57 4.78 -7.90 0.69
CA ASP A 57 5.34 -6.85 -0.17
C ASP A 57 5.06 -5.41 0.29
N PRO A 58 5.62 -4.97 1.45
CA PRO A 58 5.23 -3.71 2.05
C PRO A 58 5.67 -2.50 1.20
N VAL A 59 4.69 -1.80 0.61
CA VAL A 59 4.90 -0.55 -0.14
C VAL A 59 4.01 0.55 0.44
N PHE A 60 4.60 1.35 1.33
CA PHE A 60 3.94 2.52 1.94
C PHE A 60 4.49 3.87 1.44
N SER A 61 5.40 3.84 0.47
CA SER A 61 5.94 5.03 -0.19
C SER A 61 4.94 5.57 -1.22
N LYS A 62 5.11 6.84 -1.60
CA LYS A 62 4.33 7.45 -2.70
C LYS A 62 4.66 6.89 -4.09
N ARG A 63 5.79 6.18 -4.22
CA ARG A 63 6.33 5.65 -5.47
C ARG A 63 7.11 4.36 -5.20
N ALA A 64 6.96 3.38 -6.08
CA ALA A 64 7.78 2.18 -6.13
C ALA A 64 8.57 2.18 -7.45
N GLY A 65 9.89 2.28 -7.37
CA GLY A 65 10.79 2.41 -8.52
C GLY A 65 11.29 3.84 -8.78
N PRO A 66 12.17 4.02 -9.79
CA PRO A 66 12.75 5.32 -10.16
C PRO A 66 11.76 6.39 -10.63
#